data_AF-A0A2Z3GQA3-F1
#
_entry.id   AF-A0A2Z3GQA3-F1
#
_cell.length_a   1.000
_cell.length_b   1.000
_cell.length_c   1.000
_cell.angle_alpha   90.00
_cell.angle_beta   90.00
_cell.angle_gamma   90.00
#
_symmetry.space_group_name_H-M   'P 1'
#
loop_
_entity.id
_entity.type
_entity.pdbx_description
1 polymer ?
#
loop_
_entity_poly.entity_id
_entity_poly.type
_entity_poly.pdbx_seq_one_letter_code
_entity_poly.pdbx_strand_id
1 'polypeptide(L)'
;MTDHLGSVPPGTRHGFWDQFRRTFGPALVGLLAAPATAAVACTSFAVLLVNVSNTYTQFPGLEAPALAVPVAPPTAVLWALAALGAVALVGIGLIVARVARPANHWEGVSAGLSAALTATLAAYAAGIGWTATLAMVVVPAIADLTAIGNATRTPADGRGVPSDALVERYEDLRTVPADTRGGVFFAKVVADQVLGSASAPALGLGISLATAGVTVFCGTVAGGWMLRRGESFRATAIPYIELTGAPALALGRLVSGVVGLGPPPTLIGAVCLVIATGFVVRGAIARWEWPFRVSAAAVWVLVLCGVGLDHGPAHAFDAIMCLVYTGAGTVLTRRWRATALLGAAQA
;
A
#
# COMPACT_ATOMS: atom_id res chain seq x y z
N MET A 1 -2.92 -35.43 -28.36
CA MET A 1 -2.45 -34.04 -28.23
C MET A 1 -0.94 -34.10 -28.04
N THR A 2 -0.27 -34.47 -29.11
CA THR A 2 1.18 -34.67 -29.21
C THR A 2 1.70 -33.45 -29.93
N ASP A 3 2.15 -32.46 -29.17
CA ASP A 3 2.70 -31.24 -29.72
C ASP A 3 3.90 -31.60 -30.60
N HIS A 4 3.77 -31.25 -31.89
CA HIS A 4 4.91 -31.07 -32.76
C HIS A 4 5.84 -30.06 -32.09
N LEU A 5 6.89 -30.56 -31.44
CA LEU A 5 8.08 -29.81 -31.11
C LEU A 5 8.76 -29.42 -32.42
N GLY A 6 8.19 -28.41 -33.09
CA GLY A 6 8.80 -27.76 -34.22
C GLY A 6 10.19 -27.32 -33.78
N SER A 7 11.21 -27.88 -34.44
CA SER A 7 12.60 -27.52 -34.23
C SER A 7 12.73 -26.01 -34.37
N VAL A 8 12.96 -25.33 -33.25
CA VAL A 8 13.27 -23.90 -33.24
C VAL A 8 14.48 -23.73 -34.15
N PRO A 9 14.41 -22.88 -35.19
CA PRO A 9 15.51 -22.73 -36.13
C PRO A 9 16.77 -22.32 -35.36
N PRO A 10 17.85 -23.12 -35.44
CA PRO A 10 19.10 -22.84 -34.74
C PRO A 10 19.71 -21.61 -35.41
N GLY A 11 19.67 -20.43 -34.77
CA GLY A 11 20.41 -19.30 -35.35
C GLY A 11 20.18 -17.90 -34.82
N THR A 12 19.09 -17.58 -34.12
CA THR A 12 18.98 -16.25 -33.51
C THR A 12 19.75 -16.24 -32.21
N ARG A 13 21.08 -16.06 -32.29
CA ARG A 13 21.91 -15.72 -31.13
C ARG A 13 21.31 -14.47 -30.49
N HIS A 14 20.62 -14.64 -29.37
CA HIS A 14 20.24 -13.52 -28.54
C HIS A 14 21.52 -12.79 -28.14
N GLY A 15 21.64 -11.52 -28.56
CA GLY A 15 22.78 -10.70 -28.15
C GLY A 15 22.83 -10.60 -26.63
N PHE A 16 24.04 -10.45 -26.07
CA PHE A 16 24.27 -10.25 -24.63
C PHE A 16 23.26 -9.28 -23.99
N TRP A 17 22.97 -8.17 -24.66
CA TRP A 17 22.03 -7.14 -24.20
C TRP A 17 20.58 -7.62 -24.06
N ASP A 18 20.11 -8.51 -24.93
CA ASP A 18 18.76 -9.08 -24.83
C ASP A 18 18.66 -10.00 -23.62
N GLN A 19 19.67 -10.84 -23.41
CA GLN A 19 19.74 -11.72 -22.24
C GLN A 19 19.86 -10.93 -20.93
N PHE A 20 20.76 -9.93 -20.88
CA PHE A 20 20.91 -9.05 -19.72
C PHE A 20 19.60 -8.34 -19.37
N ARG A 21 18.92 -7.77 -20.37
CA ARG A 21 17.66 -7.05 -20.20
C ARG A 21 16.53 -7.96 -19.72
N ARG A 22 16.45 -9.20 -20.19
CA ARG A 22 15.44 -10.18 -19.75
C ARG A 22 15.71 -10.65 -18.32
N THR A 23 16.96 -10.87 -17.95
CA THR A 23 17.34 -11.39 -16.64
C THR A 23 17.36 -10.31 -15.55
N PHE A 24 18.04 -9.19 -15.79
CA PHE A 24 18.25 -8.15 -14.77
C PHE A 24 17.30 -6.97 -14.91
N GLY A 25 16.72 -6.74 -16.10
CA GLY A 25 15.82 -5.62 -16.34
C GLY A 25 14.64 -5.55 -15.36
N PRO A 26 13.90 -6.65 -15.11
CA PRO A 26 12.82 -6.66 -14.13
C PRO A 26 13.26 -6.28 -12.72
N ALA A 27 14.40 -6.81 -12.28
CA ALA A 27 14.97 -6.54 -10.96
C ALA A 27 15.41 -5.08 -10.82
N LEU A 28 16.06 -4.51 -11.85
CA LEU A 28 16.48 -3.11 -11.86
C LEU A 28 15.28 -2.16 -11.85
N VAL A 29 14.25 -2.45 -12.65
CA VAL A 29 13.02 -1.65 -12.65
C VAL A 29 12.32 -1.73 -11.30
N GLY A 30 12.21 -2.93 -10.71
CA GLY A 30 11.66 -3.12 -9.37
C GLY A 30 12.45 -2.38 -8.28
N LEU A 31 13.77 -2.34 -8.36
CA LEU A 31 14.60 -1.54 -7.45
C LEU A 31 14.38 -0.03 -7.62
N LEU A 32 14.21 0.44 -8.86
CA LEU A 32 13.86 1.83 -9.17
C LEU A 32 12.42 2.20 -8.78
N ALA A 33 11.62 1.25 -8.29
CA ALA A 33 10.36 1.54 -7.60
C ALA A 33 10.58 2.17 -6.21
N ALA A 34 11.74 1.94 -5.58
CA ALA A 34 12.03 2.41 -4.21
C ALA A 34 11.81 3.92 -4.04
N PRO A 35 12.29 4.79 -4.94
CA PRO A 35 12.08 6.24 -4.82
C PRO A 35 10.60 6.62 -4.91
N ALA A 36 9.78 5.85 -5.63
CA ALA A 36 8.34 6.09 -5.74
C ALA A 36 7.60 5.77 -4.43
N THR A 37 7.94 4.66 -3.79
CA THR A 37 7.42 4.33 -2.45
C THR A 37 8.00 5.25 -1.38
N ALA A 38 9.27 5.64 -1.50
CA ALA A 38 9.89 6.68 -0.68
C ALA A 38 9.12 7.99 -0.78
N ALA A 39 8.76 8.43 -1.98
CA ALA A 39 8.04 9.68 -2.21
C ALA A 39 6.69 9.73 -1.48
N VAL A 40 5.96 8.61 -1.45
CA VAL A 40 4.74 8.50 -0.62
C VAL A 40 5.09 8.56 0.86
N ALA A 41 6.11 7.83 1.30
CA ALA A 41 6.51 7.79 2.71
C ALA A 41 7.07 9.13 3.21
N CYS A 42 7.69 9.94 2.35
CA CYS A 42 8.18 11.28 2.66
C CYS A 42 7.07 12.19 3.17
N THR A 43 5.82 12.01 2.71
CA THR A 43 4.68 12.79 3.21
C THR A 43 4.42 12.53 4.70
N SER A 44 4.62 11.29 5.16
CA SER A 44 4.50 10.91 6.56
C SER A 44 5.72 11.30 7.38
N PHE A 45 6.93 11.17 6.80
CA PHE A 45 8.17 11.49 7.52
C PHE A 45 8.42 12.98 7.72
N ALA A 46 7.90 13.85 6.84
CA ALA A 46 8.13 15.28 6.95
C ALA A 46 7.74 15.83 8.34
N VAL A 47 6.58 15.42 8.86
CA VAL A 47 6.12 15.84 10.20
C VAL A 47 7.04 15.30 11.30
N LEU A 48 7.48 14.04 11.16
CA LEU A 48 8.39 13.42 12.12
C LEU A 48 9.74 14.14 12.16
N LEU A 49 10.33 14.45 11.01
CA LEU A 49 11.64 15.13 10.94
C LEU A 49 11.58 16.54 11.54
N VAL A 50 10.48 17.26 11.32
CA VAL A 50 10.24 18.57 11.96
C VAL A 50 10.12 18.41 13.48
N ASN A 51 9.39 17.41 13.96
CA ASN A 51 9.25 17.16 15.40
C ASN A 51 10.59 16.77 16.04
N VAL A 52 11.40 15.96 15.36
CA VAL A 52 12.76 15.61 15.80
C VAL A 52 13.62 16.88 15.87
N SER A 53 13.61 17.70 14.81
CA SER A 53 14.33 18.98 14.80
C SER A 53 13.92 19.88 15.96
N ASN A 54 12.61 20.08 16.17
CA ASN A 54 12.08 20.88 17.27
C ASN A 54 12.51 20.33 18.64
N THR A 55 12.57 19.01 18.79
CA THR A 55 13.06 18.38 20.03
C THR A 55 14.53 18.74 20.27
N TYR A 56 15.39 18.63 19.26
CA TYR A 56 16.81 18.96 19.39
C TYR A 56 17.06 20.45 19.67
N THR A 57 16.18 21.36 19.23
CA THR A 57 16.30 22.79 19.60
C THR A 57 16.18 23.04 21.10
N GLN A 58 15.59 22.12 21.87
CA GLN A 58 15.50 22.19 23.33
C GLN A 58 16.80 21.75 24.04
N PHE A 59 17.74 21.15 23.31
CA PHE A 59 19.00 20.62 23.84
C PHE A 59 20.20 21.19 23.07
N PRO A 60 20.51 22.50 23.19
CA PRO A 60 21.53 23.17 22.38
C PRO A 60 22.96 22.65 22.59
N GLY A 61 23.21 21.90 23.67
CA GLY A 61 24.50 21.25 23.93
C GLY A 61 24.69 19.94 23.17
N LEU A 62 23.67 19.41 22.48
CA LEU A 62 23.75 18.20 21.68
C LEU A 62 23.82 18.55 20.19
N GLU A 63 24.74 17.90 19.47
CA GLU A 63 24.79 18.00 18.01
C GLU A 63 23.55 17.33 17.41
N ALA A 64 22.80 18.08 16.60
CA ALA A 64 21.62 17.55 15.93
C ALA A 64 22.04 16.52 14.87
N PRO A 65 21.37 15.35 14.78
CA PRO A 65 21.71 14.35 13.77
C PRO A 65 21.41 14.91 12.37
N ALA A 66 22.14 14.44 11.36
CA ALA A 66 22.03 14.93 9.98
C ALA A 66 20.59 14.91 9.40
N LEU A 67 19.72 14.05 9.92
CA LEU A 67 18.32 13.93 9.49
C LEU A 67 17.35 14.89 10.22
N ALA A 68 17.77 15.54 11.32
CA ALA A 68 16.97 16.51 12.05
C ALA A 68 16.93 17.86 11.32
N VAL A 69 16.38 17.86 10.10
CA VAL A 69 16.32 19.03 9.23
C VAL A 69 15.05 19.84 9.57
N PRO A 70 15.14 21.16 9.83
CA PRO A 70 14.00 22.00 10.21
C PRO A 70 13.07 22.33 9.03
N VAL A 71 13.28 21.73 7.86
CA VAL A 71 12.59 22.11 6.62
C VAL A 71 11.45 21.15 6.34
N ALA A 72 10.22 21.62 6.53
CA ALA A 72 9.04 20.96 5.98
C ALA A 72 8.93 21.32 4.48
N PRO A 73 8.93 20.35 3.56
CA PRO A 73 8.61 20.63 2.17
C PRO A 73 7.18 21.21 2.07
N PRO A 74 6.93 22.18 1.16
CA PRO A 74 5.60 22.71 0.95
C PRO A 74 4.59 21.59 0.65
N THR A 75 3.35 21.72 1.15
CA THR A 75 2.30 20.71 0.97
C THR A 75 2.08 20.35 -0.51
N ALA A 76 2.21 21.31 -1.42
CA ALA A 76 2.13 21.07 -2.86
C ALA A 76 3.21 20.08 -3.36
N VAL A 77 4.44 20.17 -2.84
CA VAL A 77 5.53 19.24 -3.17
C VAL A 77 5.22 17.84 -2.65
N LEU A 78 4.68 17.73 -1.42
CA LEU A 78 4.26 16.46 -0.85
C LEU A 78 3.15 15.78 -1.69
N TRP A 79 2.15 16.53 -2.14
CA TRP A 79 1.12 16.01 -3.03
C TRP A 79 1.68 15.57 -4.39
N ALA A 80 2.61 16.35 -4.97
CA ALA A 80 3.27 15.99 -6.21
C ALA A 80 4.07 14.68 -6.07
N LEU A 81 4.81 14.53 -4.96
CA LEU A 81 5.56 13.32 -4.63
C LEU A 81 4.63 12.12 -4.41
N ALA A 82 3.52 12.29 -3.69
CA ALA A 82 2.54 11.23 -3.49
C ALA A 82 1.90 10.79 -4.82
N ALA A 83 1.50 11.75 -5.67
CA ALA A 83 0.94 11.46 -6.99
C ALA A 83 1.95 10.73 -7.89
N LEU A 84 3.21 11.18 -7.91
CA LEU A 84 4.28 10.53 -8.65
C LEU A 84 4.51 9.10 -8.14
N GLY A 85 4.54 8.92 -6.82
CA GLY A 85 4.69 7.61 -6.18
C GLY A 85 3.56 6.66 -6.55
N ALA A 86 2.32 7.13 -6.52
CA ALA A 86 1.14 6.35 -6.93
C ALA A 86 1.19 5.96 -8.41
N VAL A 87 1.49 6.92 -9.29
CA VAL A 87 1.62 6.67 -10.75
C VAL A 87 2.72 5.66 -11.03
N ALA A 88 3.88 5.80 -10.39
CA ALA A 88 4.98 4.88 -10.54
C ALA A 88 4.63 3.47 -10.03
N LEU A 89 4.01 3.36 -8.84
CA LEU A 89 3.61 2.07 -8.28
C LEU A 89 2.60 1.32 -9.16
N VAL A 90 1.63 2.02 -9.74
CA VAL A 90 0.66 1.42 -10.67
C VAL A 90 1.33 1.10 -12.01
N GLY A 91 2.13 2.01 -12.54
CA GLY A 91 2.75 1.91 -13.87
C GLY A 91 3.90 0.91 -13.96
N ILE A 92 4.54 0.55 -12.85
CA ILE A 92 5.78 -0.21 -12.86
C ILE A 92 5.65 -1.59 -13.51
N GLY A 93 4.55 -2.31 -13.26
CA GLY A 93 4.33 -3.62 -13.86
C GLY A 93 4.32 -3.58 -15.40
N LEU A 94 3.72 -2.53 -15.98
CA LEU A 94 3.74 -2.30 -17.42
C LEU A 94 5.15 -2.00 -17.94
N ILE A 95 5.94 -1.23 -17.18
CA ILE A 95 7.33 -0.93 -17.51
C ILE A 95 8.17 -2.22 -17.45
N VAL A 96 8.02 -3.02 -16.39
CA VAL A 96 8.68 -4.33 -16.27
C VAL A 96 8.32 -5.22 -17.45
N ALA A 97 7.03 -5.35 -17.79
CA ALA A 97 6.59 -6.14 -18.93
C ALA A 97 7.15 -5.63 -20.27
N ARG A 98 7.22 -4.29 -20.45
CA ARG A 98 7.85 -3.64 -21.61
C ARG A 98 9.33 -3.94 -21.70
N VAL A 99 10.04 -3.95 -20.57
CA VAL A 99 11.47 -4.23 -20.49
C VAL A 99 11.71 -5.72 -20.73
N ALA A 100 11.06 -6.61 -20.00
CA ALA A 100 11.22 -8.05 -20.11
C ALA A 100 10.77 -8.62 -21.47
N ARG A 101 9.75 -8.02 -22.11
CA ARG A 101 9.10 -8.52 -23.34
C ARG A 101 8.80 -10.02 -23.26
N PRO A 102 8.04 -10.49 -22.26
CA PRO A 102 7.82 -11.91 -22.05
C PRO A 102 7.09 -12.54 -23.24
N ALA A 103 7.72 -13.53 -23.88
CA ALA A 103 7.18 -14.23 -25.04
C ALA A 103 6.01 -15.13 -24.66
N ASN A 104 6.03 -15.70 -23.45
CA ASN A 104 5.02 -16.60 -22.94
C ASN A 104 4.56 -16.23 -21.51
N HIS A 105 3.62 -17.00 -20.96
CA HIS A 105 3.07 -16.75 -19.62
C HIS A 105 4.11 -16.96 -18.51
N TRP A 106 4.93 -18.00 -18.60
CA TRP A 106 5.93 -18.33 -17.58
C TRP A 106 7.05 -17.28 -17.47
N GLU A 107 7.51 -16.75 -18.60
CA GLU A 107 8.44 -15.62 -18.63
C GLU A 107 7.83 -14.37 -17.98
N GLY A 108 6.53 -14.14 -18.17
CA GLY A 108 5.81 -13.05 -17.51
C GLY A 108 5.73 -13.23 -15.99
N VAL A 109 5.47 -14.45 -15.53
CA VAL A 109 5.45 -14.78 -14.09
C VAL A 109 6.84 -14.62 -13.48
N SER A 110 7.88 -15.13 -14.14
CA SER A 110 9.27 -15.02 -13.68
C SER A 110 9.71 -13.56 -13.57
N ALA A 111 9.50 -12.77 -14.62
CA ALA A 111 9.80 -11.33 -14.59
C ALA A 111 9.02 -10.60 -13.49
N GLY A 112 7.74 -10.95 -13.33
CA GLY A 112 6.89 -10.39 -12.27
C GLY A 112 7.42 -10.72 -10.88
N LEU A 113 7.85 -11.95 -10.62
CA LEU A 113 8.37 -12.38 -9.32
C LEU A 113 9.68 -11.66 -8.98
N SER A 114 10.61 -11.56 -9.95
CA SER A 114 11.88 -10.84 -9.77
C SER A 114 11.66 -9.35 -9.49
N ALA A 115 10.76 -8.71 -10.24
CA ALA A 115 10.41 -7.31 -10.02
C ALA A 115 9.67 -7.11 -8.68
N ALA A 116 8.79 -8.02 -8.30
CA ALA A 116 8.04 -7.95 -7.04
C ALA A 116 8.94 -8.09 -5.81
N LEU A 117 9.89 -9.02 -5.82
CA LEU A 117 10.85 -9.20 -4.72
C LEU A 117 11.75 -7.98 -4.56
N THR A 118 12.29 -7.45 -5.66
CA THR A 118 13.12 -6.24 -5.62
C THR A 118 12.32 -5.01 -5.20
N ALA A 119 11.10 -4.82 -5.70
CA ALA A 119 10.21 -3.75 -5.29
C ALA A 119 9.80 -3.87 -3.80
N THR A 120 9.63 -5.08 -3.29
CA THR A 120 9.34 -5.34 -1.87
C THR A 120 10.50 -4.88 -0.99
N LEU A 121 11.72 -5.31 -1.29
CA LEU A 121 12.91 -4.92 -0.53
C LEU A 121 13.17 -3.41 -0.62
N ALA A 122 13.00 -2.84 -1.82
CA ALA A 122 13.04 -1.41 -2.07
C ALA A 122 12.05 -0.63 -1.20
N ALA A 123 10.77 -1.01 -1.23
CA ALA A 123 9.73 -0.34 -0.46
C ALA A 123 9.93 -0.47 1.07
N TYR A 124 10.40 -1.64 1.52
CA TYR A 124 10.78 -1.87 2.91
C TYR A 124 11.88 -0.89 3.34
N ALA A 125 13.00 -0.85 2.61
CA ALA A 125 14.14 -0.01 2.93
C ALA A 125 13.83 1.49 2.83
N ALA A 126 13.01 1.87 1.84
CA ALA A 126 12.73 3.26 1.52
C ALA A 126 11.70 3.92 2.44
N GLY A 127 10.85 3.16 3.13
CA GLY A 127 9.88 3.78 4.04
C GLY A 127 9.00 2.83 4.83
N ILE A 128 8.51 1.73 4.25
CA ILE A 128 7.54 0.86 4.95
C ILE A 128 8.18 0.24 6.20
N GLY A 129 9.45 -0.17 6.13
CA GLY A 129 10.19 -0.70 7.26
C GLY A 129 10.32 0.32 8.39
N TRP A 130 10.66 1.57 8.05
CA TRP A 130 10.72 2.68 9.00
C TRP A 130 9.37 2.94 9.68
N THR A 131 8.26 2.96 8.93
CA THR A 131 6.93 3.12 9.53
C THR A 131 6.57 1.96 10.45
N ALA A 132 6.94 0.72 10.10
CA ALA A 132 6.72 -0.43 10.98
C ALA A 132 7.54 -0.32 12.27
N THR A 133 8.81 0.11 12.18
CA THR A 133 9.65 0.38 13.36
C THR A 133 9.04 1.46 14.24
N LEU A 134 8.59 2.58 13.67
CA LEU A 134 7.96 3.64 14.44
C LEU A 134 6.67 3.15 15.14
N ALA A 135 5.81 2.44 14.42
CA ALA A 135 4.55 1.93 14.95
C ALA A 135 4.75 0.90 16.08
N MET A 136 5.75 0.02 15.96
CA MET A 136 5.98 -1.07 16.91
C MET A 136 6.91 -0.70 18.07
N VAL A 137 7.81 0.26 17.87
CA VAL A 137 8.85 0.60 18.86
C VAL A 137 8.59 1.97 19.48
N VAL A 138 8.42 2.99 18.64
CA VAL A 138 8.42 4.39 19.09
C VAL A 138 7.05 4.78 19.65
N VAL A 139 5.97 4.49 18.94
CA VAL A 139 4.61 4.89 19.35
C VAL A 139 4.23 4.33 20.73
N PRO A 140 4.43 3.03 21.04
CA PRO A 140 4.17 2.51 22.37
C PRO A 140 5.08 3.15 23.44
N ALA A 141 6.35 3.38 23.11
CA ALA A 141 7.31 3.97 24.05
C ALA A 141 7.00 5.43 24.41
N ILE A 142 6.38 6.22 23.52
CA ILE A 142 6.02 7.62 23.82
C ILE A 142 5.10 7.71 25.05
N ALA A 143 4.09 6.84 25.12
CA ALA A 143 3.16 6.81 26.23
C ALA A 143 3.85 6.49 27.56
N ASP A 144 4.82 5.56 27.53
CA ASP A 144 5.58 5.15 28.70
C ASP A 144 6.61 6.20 29.14
N LEU A 145 7.33 6.78 28.19
CA LEU A 145 8.28 7.87 28.45
C LEU A 145 7.56 9.12 28.98
N THR A 146 6.34 9.37 28.52
CA THR A 146 5.48 10.44 29.08
C THR A 146 5.09 10.12 30.52
N ALA A 147 4.75 8.86 30.83
CA ALA A 147 4.45 8.44 32.19
C ALA A 147 5.67 8.59 33.12
N ILE A 148 6.87 8.23 32.65
CA ILE A 148 8.13 8.49 33.37
C ILE A 148 8.35 9.99 33.58
N GLY A 149 8.19 10.80 32.53
CA GLY A 149 8.36 12.24 32.61
C GLY A 149 7.37 12.93 33.55
N ASN A 150 6.15 12.42 33.68
CA ASN A 150 5.19 12.89 34.68
C ASN A 150 5.58 12.43 36.08
N ALA A 151 6.11 11.21 36.21
CA ALA A 151 6.54 10.65 37.49
C ALA A 151 7.80 11.29 38.07
N THR A 152 8.54 12.10 37.30
CA THR A 152 9.65 12.91 37.82
C THR A 152 9.23 14.29 38.28
N ARG A 153 8.00 14.74 37.98
CA ARG A 153 7.48 16.03 38.42
C ARG A 153 7.05 15.94 39.88
N THR A 154 7.49 16.90 40.69
CA THR A 154 7.00 17.04 42.07
C THR A 154 5.50 17.34 42.04
N PRO A 155 4.66 16.63 42.82
CA PRO A 155 3.23 16.93 42.92
C PRO A 155 3.01 18.39 43.32
N ALA A 156 2.08 19.07 42.65
CA ALA A 156 1.83 20.51 42.84
C ALA A 156 1.35 20.85 44.26
N ASP A 157 0.77 19.88 44.96
CA ASP A 157 0.28 19.99 46.34
C ASP A 157 1.32 19.57 47.38
N GLY A 158 2.50 19.11 46.96
CA GLY A 158 3.55 18.57 47.83
C GLY A 158 3.14 17.30 48.59
N ARG A 159 1.99 16.70 48.25
CA ARG A 159 1.40 15.55 48.94
C ARG A 159 1.25 14.38 47.96
N GLY A 160 2.37 13.73 47.66
CA GLY A 160 2.38 12.51 46.87
C GLY A 160 3.82 12.05 46.60
N VAL A 161 4.02 10.76 46.34
CA VAL A 161 5.31 10.29 45.84
C VAL A 161 5.29 10.49 44.32
N PRO A 162 6.29 11.15 43.70
CA PRO A 162 6.31 11.37 42.25
C PRO A 162 6.03 10.09 41.43
N SER A 163 6.43 8.92 41.94
CA SER A 163 6.16 7.60 41.34
C SER A 163 4.69 7.18 41.27
N ASP A 164 3.76 7.84 41.97
CA ASP A 164 2.35 7.45 42.04
C ASP A 164 1.63 7.64 40.68
N ALA A 165 2.13 8.53 39.82
CA ALA A 165 1.66 8.67 38.44
C ALA A 165 1.90 7.38 37.60
N LEU A 166 2.94 6.60 37.92
CA LEU A 166 3.15 5.29 37.27
C LEU A 166 2.12 4.27 37.77
N VAL A 167 1.75 4.33 39.04
CA VAL A 167 0.79 3.41 39.68
C VAL A 167 -0.64 3.61 39.15
N GLU A 168 -1.02 4.84 38.83
CA GLU A 168 -2.32 5.15 38.24
C GLU A 168 -2.51 4.44 36.89
N ARG A 169 -1.44 4.35 36.09
CA ARG A 169 -1.46 3.71 34.78
C ARG A 169 -1.12 2.21 34.83
N TYR A 170 -0.28 1.81 35.77
CA TYR A 170 0.24 0.45 35.94
C TYR A 170 -0.02 -0.02 37.36
N GLU A 171 -1.21 -0.56 37.59
CA GLU A 171 -1.67 -1.00 38.91
C GLU A 171 -0.74 -2.03 39.56
N ASP A 172 -0.08 -2.87 38.76
CA ASP A 172 0.90 -3.87 39.23
C ASP A 172 2.07 -3.26 40.01
N LEU A 173 2.42 -2.00 39.74
CA LEU A 173 3.49 -1.28 40.43
C LEU A 173 3.11 -0.88 41.87
N ARG A 174 1.84 -1.04 42.30
CA ARG A 174 1.43 -0.79 43.70
C ARG A 174 2.21 -1.64 44.69
N THR A 175 2.53 -2.87 44.31
CA THR A 175 3.25 -3.83 45.15
C THR A 175 4.76 -3.56 45.21
N VAL A 176 5.28 -2.73 44.30
CA VAL A 176 6.71 -2.40 44.21
C VAL A 176 7.03 -1.19 45.10
N PRO A 177 8.11 -1.23 45.91
CA PRO A 177 8.55 -0.08 46.71
C PRO A 177 8.76 1.17 45.86
N ALA A 178 8.31 2.33 46.34
CA ALA A 178 8.20 3.54 45.54
C ALA A 178 9.51 4.03 44.91
N ASP A 179 10.63 3.82 45.60
CA ASP A 179 12.00 4.11 45.16
C ASP A 179 12.51 3.20 44.03
N THR A 180 11.93 2.00 43.87
CA THR A 180 12.35 1.02 42.86
C THR A 180 11.41 0.95 41.64
N ARG A 181 10.20 1.52 41.74
CA ARG A 181 9.18 1.52 40.66
C ARG A 181 9.73 2.01 39.32
N GLY A 182 10.51 3.09 39.33
CA GLY A 182 11.09 3.66 38.11
C GLY A 182 12.06 2.69 37.41
N GLY A 183 12.88 1.96 38.18
CA GLY A 183 13.81 0.97 37.63
C GLY A 183 13.09 -0.24 37.01
N VAL A 184 12.06 -0.76 37.70
CA VAL A 184 11.22 -1.85 37.18
C VAL A 184 10.48 -1.42 35.91
N PHE A 185 9.91 -0.21 35.92
CA PHE A 185 9.21 0.33 34.76
C PHE A 185 10.15 0.59 33.57
N PHE A 186 11.37 1.09 33.81
CA PHE A 186 12.37 1.26 32.77
C PHE A 186 12.74 -0.07 32.09
N ALA A 187 12.90 -1.15 32.87
CA ALA A 187 13.14 -2.49 32.31
C ALA A 187 12.00 -2.96 31.40
N LYS A 188 10.74 -2.66 31.75
CA LYS A 188 9.57 -2.92 30.90
C LYS A 188 9.63 -2.14 29.59
N VAL A 189 9.97 -0.84 29.62
CA VAL A 189 10.12 -0.02 28.40
C VAL A 189 11.19 -0.60 27.47
N VAL A 190 12.33 -1.01 28.02
CA VAL A 190 13.41 -1.66 27.24
C VAL A 190 12.93 -2.98 26.64
N ALA A 191 12.24 -3.82 27.41
CA ALA A 191 11.70 -5.09 26.92
C ALA A 191 10.71 -4.90 25.76
N ASP A 192 9.80 -3.92 25.88
CA ASP A 192 8.83 -3.59 24.82
C ASP A 192 9.53 -3.07 23.56
N GLN A 193 10.56 -2.23 23.71
CA GLN A 193 11.35 -1.75 22.58
C GLN A 193 12.11 -2.88 21.88
N VAL A 194 12.67 -3.83 22.62
CA VAL A 194 13.36 -5.01 22.06
C VAL A 194 12.38 -5.88 21.30
N LEU A 195 11.21 -6.18 21.89
CA LEU A 195 10.17 -7.00 21.25
C LEU A 195 9.60 -6.31 19.99
N GLY A 196 9.34 -5.00 20.08
CA GLY A 196 8.93 -4.18 18.95
C GLY A 196 9.98 -4.16 17.84
N SER A 197 11.26 -4.03 18.19
CA SER A 197 12.37 -3.98 17.23
C SER A 197 12.59 -5.33 16.54
N ALA A 198 12.39 -6.44 17.26
CA ALA A 198 12.49 -7.78 16.69
C ALA A 198 11.33 -8.09 15.71
N SER A 199 10.13 -7.58 16.00
CA SER A 199 8.92 -7.83 15.18
C SER A 199 8.77 -6.84 14.01
N ALA A 200 9.30 -5.62 14.13
CA ALA A 200 9.18 -4.57 13.11
C ALA A 200 9.69 -4.97 11.72
N PRO A 201 10.85 -5.64 11.55
CA PRO A 201 11.31 -6.08 10.24
C PRO A 201 10.35 -7.07 9.56
N ALA A 202 9.85 -8.05 10.31
CA ALA A 202 8.92 -9.04 9.79
C ALA A 202 7.60 -8.40 9.35
N LEU A 203 7.04 -7.51 10.18
CA LEU A 203 5.84 -6.76 9.86
C LEU A 203 6.05 -5.83 8.65
N GLY A 204 7.13 -5.05 8.65
CA GLY A 204 7.47 -4.13 7.58
C GLY A 204 7.68 -4.83 6.24
N LEU A 205 8.40 -5.97 6.24
CA LEU A 205 8.61 -6.78 5.03
C LEU A 205 7.29 -7.40 4.56
N GLY A 206 6.46 -7.89 5.48
CA GLY A 206 5.13 -8.43 5.19
C GLY A 206 4.22 -7.40 4.53
N ILE A 207 4.15 -6.17 5.07
CA ILE A 207 3.38 -5.06 4.50
C ILE A 207 3.94 -4.67 3.13
N SER A 208 5.27 -4.60 2.99
CA SER A 208 5.92 -4.25 1.72
C SER A 208 5.63 -5.28 0.63
N LEU A 209 5.65 -6.56 0.98
CA LEU A 209 5.34 -7.67 0.08
C LEU A 209 3.86 -7.63 -0.31
N ALA A 210 2.98 -7.48 0.69
CA ALA A 210 1.53 -7.43 0.48
C ALA A 210 1.10 -6.23 -0.37
N THR A 211 1.79 -5.09 -0.27
CA THR A 211 1.45 -3.89 -1.04
C THR A 211 2.23 -3.81 -2.34
N ALA A 212 3.51 -3.41 -2.29
CA ALA A 212 4.34 -3.20 -3.47
C ALA A 212 4.61 -4.50 -4.23
N GLY A 213 4.96 -5.58 -3.53
CA GLY A 213 5.26 -6.88 -4.15
C GLY A 213 4.09 -7.42 -4.96
N VAL A 214 2.91 -7.57 -4.34
CA VAL A 214 1.70 -8.05 -5.02
C VAL A 214 1.28 -7.13 -6.16
N THR A 215 1.34 -5.81 -5.96
CA THR A 215 0.99 -4.82 -7.01
C THR A 215 1.90 -4.95 -8.23
N VAL A 216 3.22 -5.00 -8.02
CA VAL A 216 4.21 -5.15 -9.09
C VAL A 216 4.08 -6.50 -9.78
N PHE A 217 3.87 -7.59 -9.03
CA PHE A 217 3.67 -8.92 -9.58
C PHE A 217 2.45 -8.98 -10.50
N CYS A 218 1.28 -8.63 -9.97
CA CYS A 218 0.03 -8.63 -10.71
C CYS A 218 0.07 -7.67 -11.90
N GLY A 219 0.64 -6.48 -11.70
CA GLY A 219 0.84 -5.51 -12.77
C GLY A 219 1.76 -6.03 -13.87
N THR A 220 2.83 -6.74 -13.54
CA THR A 220 3.73 -7.29 -14.55
C THR A 220 3.05 -8.37 -15.40
N VAL A 221 2.30 -9.27 -14.75
CA VAL A 221 1.54 -10.32 -15.46
C VAL A 221 0.46 -9.69 -16.35
N ALA A 222 -0.30 -8.72 -15.82
CA ALA A 222 -1.30 -7.95 -16.55
C ALA A 222 -0.72 -7.20 -17.75
N GLY A 223 0.39 -6.49 -17.53
CA GLY A 223 1.11 -5.75 -18.57
C GLY A 223 1.63 -6.67 -19.67
N GLY A 224 2.24 -7.80 -19.30
CA GLY A 224 2.71 -8.81 -20.26
C GLY A 224 1.58 -9.37 -21.11
N TRP A 225 0.44 -9.67 -20.49
CA TRP A 225 -0.75 -10.12 -21.20
C TRP A 225 -1.29 -9.08 -22.18
N MET A 226 -1.35 -7.80 -21.80
CA MET A 226 -1.84 -6.75 -22.70
C MET A 226 -0.88 -6.46 -23.85
N LEU A 227 0.43 -6.41 -23.58
CA LEU A 227 1.42 -6.13 -24.63
C LEU A 227 1.46 -7.20 -25.72
N ARG A 228 1.19 -8.46 -25.38
CA ARG A 228 1.09 -9.55 -26.36
C ARG A 228 -0.09 -9.43 -27.33
N ARG A 229 -1.08 -8.58 -27.03
CA ARG A 229 -2.22 -8.34 -27.94
C ARG A 229 -1.84 -7.47 -29.14
N GLY A 230 -0.68 -6.82 -29.14
CA GLY A 230 -0.24 -5.97 -30.25
C GLY A 230 -1.03 -4.67 -30.41
N GLU A 231 -1.82 -4.28 -29.40
CA GLU A 231 -2.61 -3.06 -29.45
C GLU A 231 -1.75 -1.80 -29.24
N SER A 232 -2.26 -0.63 -29.64
CA SER A 232 -1.58 0.64 -29.41
C SER A 232 -1.35 0.89 -27.90
N PHE A 233 -0.33 1.68 -27.56
CA PHE A 233 -0.03 1.98 -26.16
C PHE A 233 -1.22 2.65 -25.44
N ARG A 234 -1.96 3.54 -26.13
CA ARG A 234 -3.14 4.20 -25.56
C ARG A 234 -4.25 3.19 -25.25
N ALA A 235 -4.49 2.24 -26.16
CA ALA A 235 -5.47 1.16 -25.96
C ALA A 235 -5.06 0.21 -24.82
N THR A 236 -3.76 0.10 -24.53
CA THR A 236 -3.22 -0.71 -23.43
C THR A 236 -3.27 0.02 -22.08
N ALA A 237 -2.95 1.31 -22.05
CA ALA A 237 -2.71 2.05 -20.81
C ALA A 237 -3.95 2.17 -19.92
N ILE A 238 -5.11 2.50 -20.49
CA ILE A 238 -6.34 2.71 -19.70
C ILE A 238 -6.82 1.40 -19.05
N PRO A 239 -7.00 0.27 -19.79
CA PRO A 239 -7.37 -1.00 -19.18
C PRO A 239 -6.32 -1.50 -18.18
N TYR A 240 -5.04 -1.22 -18.42
CA TYR A 240 -3.97 -1.57 -17.49
C TYR A 240 -4.14 -0.85 -16.14
N ILE A 241 -4.38 0.46 -16.15
CA ILE A 241 -4.60 1.25 -14.93
C ILE A 241 -5.81 0.74 -14.17
N GLU A 242 -6.91 0.40 -14.85
CA GLU A 242 -8.08 -0.19 -14.18
C GLU A 242 -7.78 -1.57 -13.57
N LEU A 243 -7.04 -2.40 -14.28
CA LEU A 243 -6.70 -3.76 -13.86
C LEU A 243 -5.72 -3.79 -12.68
N THR A 244 -4.93 -2.74 -12.49
CA THR A 244 -3.84 -2.71 -11.50
C THR A 244 -4.04 -1.67 -10.41
N GLY A 245 -4.49 -0.47 -10.76
CA GLY A 245 -4.72 0.64 -9.84
C GLY A 245 -5.82 0.36 -8.83
N ALA A 246 -6.98 -0.15 -9.27
CA ALA A 246 -8.07 -0.46 -8.35
C ALA A 246 -7.69 -1.56 -7.34
N PRO A 247 -7.11 -2.71 -7.76
CA PRO A 247 -6.61 -3.70 -6.80
C PRO A 247 -5.51 -3.17 -5.87
N ALA A 248 -4.55 -2.39 -6.39
CA ALA A 248 -3.46 -1.85 -5.58
C ALA A 248 -3.97 -0.91 -4.46
N LEU A 249 -4.89 -0.01 -4.78
CA LEU A 249 -5.49 0.91 -3.82
C LEU A 249 -6.39 0.18 -2.81
N ALA A 250 -7.19 -0.79 -3.27
CA ALA A 250 -8.01 -1.62 -2.39
C ALA A 250 -7.14 -2.41 -1.40
N LEU A 251 -6.08 -3.04 -1.89
CA LEU A 251 -5.12 -3.80 -1.09
C LEU A 251 -4.39 -2.91 -0.09
N GLY A 252 -3.91 -1.74 -0.51
CA GLY A 252 -3.30 -0.75 0.38
C GLY A 252 -4.25 -0.33 1.50
N ARG A 253 -5.53 -0.08 1.19
CA ARG A 253 -6.54 0.26 2.20
C ARG A 253 -6.78 -0.87 3.20
N LEU A 254 -6.96 -2.10 2.71
CA LEU A 254 -7.17 -3.27 3.58
C LEU A 254 -5.97 -3.52 4.51
N VAL A 255 -4.76 -3.48 3.96
CA VAL A 255 -3.52 -3.65 4.74
C VAL A 255 -3.38 -2.53 5.78
N SER A 256 -3.64 -1.27 5.41
CA SER A 256 -3.55 -0.15 6.35
C SER A 256 -4.47 -0.29 7.55
N GLY A 257 -5.68 -0.81 7.35
CA GLY A 257 -6.63 -1.04 8.44
C GLY A 257 -6.28 -2.23 9.32
N VAL A 258 -5.76 -3.32 8.75
CA VAL A 258 -5.32 -4.50 9.51
C VAL A 258 -4.13 -4.17 10.42
N VAL A 259 -3.23 -3.30 9.95
CA VAL A 259 -2.02 -2.89 10.69
C VAL A 259 -2.30 -1.76 11.68
N GLY A 260 -3.51 -1.19 11.68
CA GLY A 260 -3.86 -0.06 12.56
C GLY A 260 -3.25 1.27 12.14
N LEU A 261 -2.81 1.41 10.88
CA LEU A 261 -2.34 2.68 10.30
C LEU A 261 -3.50 3.59 9.85
N GLY A 262 -4.73 3.13 10.00
CA GLY A 262 -5.96 3.88 9.76
C GLY A 262 -7.15 3.17 10.40
N PRO A 263 -8.36 3.75 10.29
CA PRO A 263 -9.55 3.12 10.84
C PRO A 263 -9.72 1.74 10.17
N PRO A 264 -9.91 0.67 10.98
CA PRO A 264 -10.03 -0.67 10.45
C PRO A 264 -11.29 -0.75 9.57
N PRO A 265 -11.19 -1.31 8.35
CA PRO A 265 -12.38 -1.49 7.53
C PRO A 265 -13.36 -2.39 8.27
N THR A 266 -14.63 -1.99 8.31
CA THR A 266 -15.68 -2.91 8.73
C THR A 266 -15.67 -4.13 7.80
N LEU A 267 -16.04 -5.31 8.31
CA LEU A 267 -16.08 -6.54 7.49
C LEU A 267 -16.93 -6.34 6.22
N ILE A 268 -18.09 -5.68 6.36
CA ILE A 268 -18.99 -5.34 5.25
C ILE A 268 -18.27 -4.42 4.26
N GLY A 269 -17.62 -3.35 4.74
CA GLY A 269 -16.86 -2.44 3.89
C GLY A 269 -15.73 -3.12 3.12
N ALA A 270 -14.98 -4.00 3.78
CA ALA A 270 -13.92 -4.80 3.14
C ALA A 270 -14.49 -5.71 2.04
N VAL A 271 -15.59 -6.43 2.31
CA VAL A 271 -16.26 -7.29 1.33
C VAL A 271 -16.78 -6.48 0.14
N CYS A 272 -17.46 -5.36 0.39
CA CYS A 272 -17.92 -4.44 -0.67
C CYS A 272 -16.76 -3.94 -1.54
N LEU A 273 -15.63 -3.59 -0.93
CA LEU A 273 -14.44 -3.11 -1.64
C LEU A 273 -13.85 -4.20 -2.54
N VAL A 274 -13.76 -5.44 -2.05
CA VAL A 274 -13.30 -6.59 -2.85
C VAL A 274 -14.24 -6.85 -4.02
N ILE A 275 -15.56 -6.85 -3.80
CA ILE A 275 -16.56 -7.05 -4.85
C ILE A 275 -16.48 -5.95 -5.90
N ALA A 276 -16.46 -4.68 -5.49
CA ALA A 276 -16.37 -3.53 -6.40
C ALA A 276 -15.07 -3.59 -7.22
N THR A 277 -13.95 -3.99 -6.59
CA THR A 277 -12.66 -4.18 -7.27
C THR A 277 -12.77 -5.29 -8.32
N GLY A 278 -13.42 -6.41 -7.98
CA GLY A 278 -13.70 -7.50 -8.91
C GLY A 278 -14.52 -7.05 -10.12
N PHE A 279 -15.50 -6.16 -9.94
CA PHE A 279 -16.26 -5.58 -11.05
C PHE A 279 -15.42 -4.71 -11.98
N VAL A 280 -14.56 -3.84 -11.45
CA VAL A 280 -13.64 -3.02 -12.26
C VAL A 280 -12.69 -3.91 -13.06
N VAL A 281 -12.07 -4.89 -12.40
CA VAL A 281 -11.17 -5.88 -13.02
C VAL A 281 -11.90 -6.67 -14.11
N ARG A 282 -13.09 -7.17 -13.81
CA ARG A 282 -13.91 -7.93 -14.77
C ARG A 282 -14.28 -7.06 -15.96
N GLY A 283 -14.67 -5.81 -15.75
CA GLY A 283 -15.02 -4.86 -16.81
C GLY A 283 -13.85 -4.57 -17.74
N ALA A 284 -12.65 -4.39 -17.18
CA ALA A 284 -11.41 -4.21 -17.94
C ALA A 284 -11.05 -5.45 -18.78
N ILE A 285 -11.14 -6.66 -18.20
CA ILE A 285 -10.86 -7.93 -18.90
C ILE A 285 -11.91 -8.20 -19.99
N ALA A 286 -13.19 -7.98 -19.67
CA ALA A 286 -14.34 -8.19 -20.55
C ALA A 286 -14.45 -7.17 -21.69
N ARG A 287 -13.71 -6.05 -21.61
CA ARG A 287 -13.87 -4.89 -22.49
C ARG A 287 -15.31 -4.37 -22.51
N TRP A 288 -15.87 -4.15 -21.31
CA TRP A 288 -17.19 -3.51 -21.21
C TRP A 288 -17.19 -2.14 -21.91
N GLU A 289 -18.35 -1.74 -22.39
CA GLU A 289 -18.52 -0.39 -22.96
C GLU A 289 -18.17 0.67 -21.92
N TRP A 290 -17.62 1.79 -22.39
CA TRP A 290 -17.18 2.92 -21.57
C TRP A 290 -18.15 3.31 -20.45
N PRO A 291 -19.47 3.50 -20.67
CA PRO A 291 -20.38 3.88 -19.60
C PRO A 291 -20.37 2.89 -18.43
N PHE A 292 -20.28 1.59 -18.68
CA PHE A 292 -20.26 0.59 -17.61
C PHE A 292 -18.95 0.60 -16.82
N ARG A 293 -17.83 0.84 -17.49
CA ARG A 293 -16.52 0.96 -16.84
C ARG A 293 -16.49 2.18 -15.93
N VAL A 294 -17.00 3.32 -16.41
CA VAL A 294 -17.11 4.56 -15.62
C VAL A 294 -18.02 4.36 -14.42
N SER A 295 -19.20 3.73 -14.59
CA SER A 295 -20.10 3.46 -13.47
C SER A 295 -19.48 2.51 -12.44
N ALA A 296 -18.81 1.44 -12.88
CA ALA A 296 -18.11 0.52 -11.97
C ALA A 296 -16.97 1.22 -11.21
N ALA A 297 -16.19 2.06 -11.89
CA ALA A 297 -15.13 2.86 -11.26
C ALA A 297 -15.70 3.87 -10.26
N ALA A 298 -16.79 4.55 -10.59
CA ALA A 298 -17.46 5.49 -9.69
C ALA A 298 -17.97 4.80 -8.42
N VAL A 299 -18.66 3.65 -8.56
CA VAL A 299 -19.09 2.82 -7.41
C VAL A 299 -17.88 2.41 -6.58
N TRP A 300 -16.82 1.95 -7.23
CA TRP A 300 -15.60 1.53 -6.54
C TRP A 300 -14.94 2.69 -5.76
N VAL A 301 -14.85 3.90 -6.33
CA VAL A 301 -14.32 5.09 -5.63
C VAL A 301 -15.18 5.42 -4.41
N LEU A 302 -16.52 5.39 -4.55
CA LEU A 302 -17.43 5.63 -3.44
C LEU A 302 -17.24 4.60 -2.32
N VAL A 303 -17.07 3.31 -2.66
CA VAL A 303 -16.79 2.25 -1.68
C VAL A 303 -15.43 2.50 -1.01
N LEU A 304 -14.40 2.80 -1.78
CA LEU A 304 -13.05 3.07 -1.26
C LEU A 304 -13.05 4.24 -0.27
N CYS A 305 -13.72 5.34 -0.61
CA CYS A 305 -13.88 6.51 0.26
C CYS A 305 -14.76 6.19 1.47
N GLY A 306 -15.86 5.45 1.29
CA GLY A 306 -16.77 5.07 2.38
C GLY A 306 -16.12 4.12 3.40
N VAL A 307 -15.22 3.24 2.96
CA VAL A 307 -14.38 2.42 3.86
C VAL A 307 -13.38 3.28 4.63
N GLY A 308 -13.09 4.50 4.17
CA GLY A 308 -12.17 5.47 4.77
C GLY A 308 -12.78 6.40 5.83
N LEU A 309 -14.07 6.68 5.71
CA LEU A 309 -14.78 7.62 6.57
C LEU A 309 -15.51 6.81 7.64
N ASP A 310 -15.23 7.04 8.93
CA ASP A 310 -15.89 6.40 10.08
C ASP A 310 -17.42 6.68 10.18
N HIS A 311 -18.04 7.14 9.10
CA HIS A 311 -19.46 7.43 8.99
C HIS A 311 -20.13 6.15 8.48
N GLY A 312 -21.00 5.56 9.31
CA GLY A 312 -21.43 4.17 9.23
C GLY A 312 -21.89 3.66 7.84
N PRO A 313 -21.86 2.33 7.64
CA PRO A 313 -21.99 1.66 6.34
C PRO A 313 -23.34 1.89 5.62
N ALA A 314 -24.35 2.46 6.27
CA ALA A 314 -25.69 2.67 5.73
C ALA A 314 -25.69 3.56 4.47
N HIS A 315 -24.98 4.68 4.46
CA HIS A 315 -25.00 5.62 3.34
C HIS A 315 -24.19 5.14 2.12
N ALA A 316 -23.11 4.40 2.35
CA ALA A 316 -22.36 3.77 1.27
C ALA A 316 -23.13 2.61 0.64
N PHE A 317 -23.84 1.82 1.45
CA PHE A 317 -24.66 0.70 0.99
C PHE A 317 -25.85 1.16 0.14
N ASP A 318 -26.54 2.23 0.55
CA ASP A 318 -27.65 2.83 -0.22
C ASP A 318 -27.18 3.42 -1.56
N ALA A 319 -26.01 4.05 -1.59
CA ALA A 319 -25.40 4.57 -2.82
C ALA A 319 -25.00 3.44 -3.79
N ILE A 320 -24.41 2.35 -3.27
CA ILE A 320 -24.05 1.16 -4.04
C ILE A 320 -25.32 0.47 -4.58
N MET A 321 -26.35 0.29 -3.75
CA MET A 321 -27.60 -0.34 -4.18
C MET A 321 -28.34 0.49 -5.23
N CYS A 322 -28.39 1.82 -5.09
CA CYS A 322 -28.95 2.70 -6.11
C CYS A 322 -28.19 2.63 -7.44
N LEU A 323 -26.85 2.60 -7.42
CA LEU A 323 -26.03 2.51 -8.63
C LEU A 323 -26.05 1.12 -9.28
N VAL A 324 -26.10 0.05 -8.49
CA VAL A 324 -26.26 -1.32 -8.98
C VAL A 324 -27.64 -1.52 -9.59
N TYR A 325 -28.71 -1.00 -8.98
CA TYR A 325 -30.06 -1.09 -9.55
C TYR A 325 -30.22 -0.27 -10.84
N THR A 326 -29.68 0.95 -10.88
CA THR A 326 -29.76 1.82 -12.07
C THR A 326 -28.85 1.31 -13.19
N GLY A 327 -27.65 0.81 -12.86
CA GLY A 327 -26.72 0.19 -13.82
C GLY A 327 -27.20 -1.15 -14.37
N ALA A 328 -27.61 -2.09 -13.51
CA ALA A 328 -28.10 -3.40 -13.96
C ALA A 328 -29.41 -3.30 -14.76
N GLY A 329 -30.32 -2.40 -14.37
CA GLY A 329 -31.59 -2.16 -15.07
C GLY A 329 -31.40 -1.62 -16.49
N THR A 330 -30.40 -0.77 -16.72
CA THR A 330 -30.11 -0.21 -18.06
C THR A 330 -29.34 -1.18 -18.97
N VAL A 331 -28.52 -2.08 -18.41
CA VAL A 331 -27.79 -3.13 -19.16
C VAL A 331 -28.74 -4.20 -19.67
N LEU A 332 -29.58 -4.75 -18.79
CA LEU A 332 -30.51 -5.81 -19.14
C LEU A 332 -31.46 -5.33 -20.24
N THR A 333 -31.95 -4.09 -20.14
CA THR A 333 -32.87 -3.53 -21.13
C THR A 333 -32.23 -3.28 -22.49
N ARG A 334 -30.96 -2.83 -22.57
CA ARG A 334 -30.29 -2.62 -23.87
C ARG A 334 -29.90 -3.92 -24.56
N ARG A 335 -29.34 -4.89 -23.82
CA ARG A 335 -28.93 -6.17 -24.40
C ARG A 335 -30.14 -6.98 -24.86
N TRP A 336 -31.23 -6.94 -24.07
CA TRP A 336 -32.51 -7.57 -24.42
C TRP A 336 -33.15 -6.91 -25.65
N ARG A 337 -33.10 -5.57 -25.77
CA ARG A 337 -33.59 -4.87 -26.98
C ARG A 337 -32.75 -5.20 -28.22
N ALA A 338 -31.43 -5.28 -28.12
CA ALA A 338 -30.58 -5.64 -29.25
C ALA A 338 -30.85 -7.07 -29.75
N THR A 339 -31.01 -8.04 -28.82
CA THR A 339 -31.39 -9.41 -29.18
C THR A 339 -32.82 -9.53 -29.69
N ALA A 340 -33.76 -8.76 -29.13
CA ALA A 340 -35.15 -8.75 -29.59
C ALA A 340 -35.30 -8.15 -31.00
N LEU A 341 -34.56 -7.07 -31.31
CA LEU A 341 -34.58 -6.45 -32.64
C LEU A 341 -33.91 -7.34 -33.69
N LEU A 342 -32.85 -8.06 -33.34
CA LEU A 342 -32.22 -9.04 -34.24
C LEU A 342 -33.12 -10.26 -34.49
N GLY A 343 -33.84 -10.73 -33.46
CA GLY A 343 -34.83 -11.80 -33.62
C GLY A 343 -36.03 -11.38 -34.48
N ALA A 344 -36.51 -10.14 -34.32
CA ALA A 344 -37.62 -9.61 -35.11
C ALA A 344 -37.26 -9.30 -36.57
N ALA A 345 -36.00 -9.02 -36.88
CA ALA A 345 -35.54 -8.81 -38.25
C ALA A 345 -35.27 -10.12 -39.03
N GLN A 346 -35.25 -11.26 -38.33
CA GLN A 346 -35.03 -12.59 -38.91
C GLN A 346 -36.33 -13.38 -39.09
N ALA A 347 -37.45 -12.89 -38.58
CA ALA A 347 -38.80 -13.44 -38.74
C ALA A 347 -39.57 -12.68 -39.81
#